data_AF-A0A0X3PXZ6-F1
#
_entry.id   AF-A0A0X3PXZ6-F1
#
_cell.length_a   1.000
_cell.length_b   1.000
_cell.length_c   1.000
_cell.angle_alpha   90.00
_cell.angle_beta   90.00
_cell.angle_gamma   90.00
#
_symmetry.space_group_name_H-M   'P 1'
#
loop_
_entity.id
_entity.type
_entity.pdbx_description
1 polymer ?
#
loop_
_entity_poly.entity_id
_entity_poly.type
_entity_poly.pdbx_seq_one_letter_code
_entity_poly.pdbx_strand_id
1 'polypeptide(L)'
;EYRNLLSQRLLKMLSFDTDAQLRHLELLKRRFGEADMQECDVMLKDIRDSRRITNYVAEDLKRSEDEEGQEEGVRASDESSTQFPLQAFILSGEYWPEFHREQFKLPSGLLKPFEHFTSRFEEVKGNRSVKWMHKLGLVNVDIERDGQPVTMDVSPLQAALLHLFTLKPRWTLCDLGQELEVTVSSIRRNLHPFVSLGILEEVPGAIGSPASTSVLETYRVCAHRPPSPLRSVTASGTGESEACGAARLSEISLSIAVDDVSRVVDVETSPVASSRETVNQELQVFWSYILGMLTNLGGLSLDRIHSMLRMFLLGGVSEAGECTKQQLRHFLEGKLREGQLICEDDLYKLP
;
A
#
# COMPACT_ATOMS: atom_id res chain seq x y z
N GLU A 1 -3.63 -20.85 13.00
CA GLU A 1 -2.43 -20.40 12.25
C GLU A 1 -2.53 -20.61 10.74
N TYR A 2 -2.85 -21.82 10.27
CA TYR A 2 -2.97 -22.10 8.82
C TYR A 2 -3.90 -21.14 8.07
N ARG A 3 -5.06 -20.80 8.66
CA ARG A 3 -5.99 -19.79 8.15
C ARG A 3 -5.32 -18.45 7.80
N ASN A 4 -4.46 -17.93 8.69
CA ASN A 4 -3.76 -16.66 8.48
C ASN A 4 -2.70 -16.77 7.38
N LEU A 5 -2.04 -17.92 7.27
CA LEU A 5 -1.09 -18.17 6.19
C LEU A 5 -1.81 -18.27 4.85
N LEU A 6 -2.94 -18.98 4.81
CA LEU A 6 -3.75 -19.13 3.62
C LEU A 6 -4.30 -17.78 3.15
N SER A 7 -4.81 -16.95 4.07
CA SER A 7 -5.35 -15.62 3.71
C SER A 7 -4.28 -14.75 3.06
N GLN A 8 -3.09 -14.67 3.66
CA GLN A 8 -1.98 -13.89 3.12
C GLN A 8 -1.52 -14.41 1.76
N ARG A 9 -1.48 -15.73 1.57
CA ARG A 9 -1.10 -16.35 0.29
C ARG A 9 -2.11 -16.04 -0.81
N LEU A 10 -3.41 -16.19 -0.53
CA LEU A 10 -4.48 -15.93 -1.49
C LEU A 10 -4.48 -14.47 -1.94
N LEU A 11 -4.32 -13.53 -1.01
CA LEU A 11 -4.30 -12.10 -1.34
C LEU A 11 -3.04 -11.66 -2.09
N LYS A 12 -1.90 -12.35 -1.90
CA LYS A 12 -0.64 -12.06 -2.62
C LYS A 12 -0.57 -12.64 -4.03
N MET A 13 -1.26 -13.76 -4.29
CA MET A 13 -1.25 -14.38 -5.61
C MET A 13 -1.93 -13.52 -6.67
N LEU A 14 -2.88 -12.67 -6.26
CA LEU A 14 -3.63 -11.76 -7.15
C LEU A 14 -4.29 -12.49 -8.34
N SER A 15 -4.54 -13.80 -8.17
CA SER A 15 -5.14 -14.69 -9.14
C SER A 15 -6.31 -15.41 -8.51
N PHE A 16 -7.34 -15.69 -9.30
CA PHE A 16 -8.48 -16.51 -8.86
C PHE A 16 -8.20 -18.02 -8.89
N ASP A 17 -7.02 -18.46 -9.34
CA ASP A 17 -6.64 -19.87 -9.32
C ASP A 17 -6.38 -20.31 -7.87
N THR A 18 -7.11 -21.33 -7.44
CA THR A 18 -7.06 -21.88 -6.08
C THR A 18 -6.78 -23.38 -6.07
N ASP A 19 -6.46 -23.98 -7.22
CA ASP A 19 -6.37 -25.44 -7.37
C ASP A 19 -5.26 -26.05 -6.50
N ALA A 20 -4.12 -25.37 -6.40
CA ALA A 20 -3.00 -25.82 -5.58
C ALA A 20 -3.33 -25.75 -4.08
N GLN A 21 -4.03 -24.71 -3.65
CA GLN A 21 -4.43 -24.46 -2.27
C GLN A 21 -5.54 -25.42 -1.86
N LEU A 22 -6.45 -25.73 -2.77
CA LEU A 22 -7.47 -26.76 -2.58
C LEU A 22 -6.85 -28.14 -2.38
N ARG A 23 -5.89 -28.55 -3.23
CA ARG A 23 -5.18 -29.82 -3.05
C ARG A 23 -4.48 -29.92 -1.70
N HIS A 24 -3.81 -28.84 -1.27
CA HIS A 24 -3.19 -28.79 0.06
C HIS A 24 -4.22 -28.88 1.19
N LEU A 25 -5.37 -28.21 1.03
CA LEU A 25 -6.44 -28.25 2.02
C LEU A 25 -7.04 -29.66 2.16
N GLU A 26 -7.26 -30.38 1.04
CA GLU A 26 -7.74 -31.75 1.05
C GLU A 26 -6.79 -32.72 1.79
N LEU A 27 -5.47 -32.52 1.67
CA LEU A 27 -4.49 -33.28 2.44
C LEU A 27 -4.57 -32.99 3.94
N LEU A 28 -4.83 -31.73 4.30
CA LEU A 28 -4.99 -31.32 5.70
C LEU A 28 -6.30 -31.86 6.29
N LYS A 29 -7.41 -31.82 5.55
CA LYS A 29 -8.69 -32.42 5.95
C LYS A 29 -8.55 -33.90 6.29
N ARG A 30 -7.76 -34.65 5.53
CA ARG A 30 -7.47 -36.07 5.82
C ARG A 30 -6.78 -36.31 7.16
N ARG A 31 -6.03 -35.33 7.67
CA ARG A 31 -5.28 -35.44 8.93
C ARG A 31 -6.00 -34.85 10.13
N PHE A 32 -6.66 -33.71 9.94
CA PHE A 32 -7.25 -32.92 11.02
C PHE A 32 -8.79 -32.95 11.03
N GLY A 33 -9.42 -33.46 9.97
CA GLY A 33 -10.87 -33.49 9.81
C GLY A 33 -11.41 -32.27 9.06
N GLU A 34 -12.65 -32.38 8.56
CA GLU A 34 -13.30 -31.35 7.76
C GLU A 34 -13.74 -30.13 8.59
N ALA A 35 -14.22 -30.36 9.83
CA ALA A 35 -14.75 -29.31 10.69
C ALA A 35 -13.72 -28.21 10.98
N ASP A 36 -12.48 -28.58 11.28
CA ASP A 36 -11.40 -27.63 11.60
C ASP A 36 -10.96 -26.82 10.36
N MET A 37 -11.21 -27.32 9.16
CA MET A 37 -10.81 -26.72 7.88
C MET A 37 -11.91 -25.90 7.21
N GLN A 38 -13.11 -25.88 7.79
CA GLN A 38 -14.31 -25.25 7.23
C GLN A 38 -14.09 -23.78 6.86
N GLU A 39 -13.40 -23.01 7.72
CA GLU A 39 -13.12 -21.59 7.45
C GLU A 39 -12.22 -21.42 6.22
N CYS A 40 -11.23 -22.30 6.05
CA CYS A 40 -10.34 -22.29 4.90
C CYS A 40 -11.07 -22.69 3.59
N ASP A 41 -12.04 -23.60 3.67
CA ASP A 41 -12.91 -23.94 2.53
C ASP A 41 -13.74 -22.75 2.07
N VAL A 42 -14.32 -22.02 3.03
CA VAL A 42 -15.08 -20.81 2.73
C VAL A 42 -14.18 -19.77 2.07
N MET A 43 -12.95 -19.57 2.57
CA MET A 43 -11.99 -18.65 1.94
C MET A 43 -11.66 -19.01 0.49
N LEU A 44 -11.43 -20.30 0.17
CA LEU A 44 -11.17 -20.72 -1.22
C LEU A 44 -12.41 -20.56 -2.10
N LYS A 45 -13.59 -20.87 -1.55
CA LYS A 45 -14.87 -20.66 -2.24
C LYS A 45 -15.10 -19.19 -2.55
N ASP A 46 -14.82 -18.29 -1.60
CA ASP A 46 -14.96 -16.85 -1.75
C ASP A 46 -14.11 -16.33 -2.91
N ILE A 47 -12.83 -16.74 -3.00
CA ILE A 47 -11.95 -16.35 -4.11
C ILE A 47 -12.51 -16.85 -5.46
N ARG A 48 -12.96 -18.11 -5.52
CA ARG A 48 -13.52 -18.66 -6.76
C ARG A 48 -14.82 -17.97 -7.16
N ASP A 49 -15.70 -17.67 -6.20
CA ASP A 49 -16.96 -16.97 -6.45
C ASP A 49 -16.73 -15.49 -6.80
N SER A 50 -15.66 -14.88 -6.29
CA SER A 50 -15.23 -13.52 -6.66
C SER A 50 -14.93 -13.38 -8.14
N ARG A 51 -14.34 -14.42 -8.77
CA ARG A 51 -14.10 -14.46 -10.22
C ARG A 51 -15.37 -14.26 -11.02
N ARG A 52 -16.45 -14.94 -10.62
CA ARG A 52 -17.74 -14.91 -11.35
C ARG A 52 -18.35 -13.52 -11.34
N ILE A 53 -18.36 -12.88 -10.17
CA ILE A 53 -18.94 -11.54 -10.01
C ILE A 53 -18.07 -10.51 -10.72
N THR A 54 -16.74 -10.59 -10.57
CA THR A 54 -15.83 -9.68 -11.25
C THR A 54 -15.99 -9.75 -12.77
N ASN A 55 -16.06 -10.97 -13.34
CA ASN A 55 -16.28 -11.13 -14.78
C ASN A 55 -17.63 -10.58 -15.23
N TYR A 56 -18.69 -10.80 -14.45
CA TYR A 56 -20.02 -10.26 -14.75
C TYR A 56 -20.00 -8.73 -14.81
N VAL A 57 -19.37 -8.07 -13.84
CA VAL A 57 -19.24 -6.60 -13.82
C VAL A 57 -18.37 -6.11 -14.98
N ALA A 58 -17.27 -6.82 -15.29
CA ALA A 58 -16.39 -6.46 -16.40
C ALA A 58 -17.05 -6.61 -17.78
N GLU A 59 -17.90 -7.62 -17.98
CA GLU A 59 -18.68 -7.80 -19.21
C GLU A 59 -19.76 -6.71 -19.37
N ASP A 60 -20.37 -6.29 -18.26
CA ASP A 60 -21.34 -5.20 -18.24
C ASP A 60 -20.70 -3.86 -18.63
N LEU A 61 -19.51 -3.57 -18.09
CA LEU A 61 -18.71 -2.39 -18.45
C LEU A 61 -18.41 -2.33 -19.96
N LYS A 62 -17.97 -3.46 -20.54
CA LYS A 62 -17.69 -3.54 -21.98
C LYS A 62 -18.94 -3.31 -22.83
N ARG A 63 -20.09 -3.82 -22.40
CA ARG A 63 -21.36 -3.61 -23.11
C ARG A 63 -21.76 -2.14 -23.13
N SER A 64 -21.60 -1.42 -22.01
CA SER A 64 -21.91 0.02 -21.97
C SER A 64 -20.99 0.84 -22.88
N GLU A 65 -19.71 0.47 -22.99
CA GLU A 65 -18.75 1.13 -23.89
C GLU A 65 -19.12 0.93 -25.39
N ASP A 66 -19.58 -0.26 -25.76
CA ASP A 66 -20.01 -0.58 -27.13
C ASP A 66 -21.31 0.16 -27.54
N GLU A 67 -22.19 0.44 -26.58
CA GLU A 67 -23.47 1.15 -26.81
C GLU A 67 -23.26 2.68 -26.92
N GLU A 68 -22.36 3.26 -26.12
CA GLU A 68 -22.03 4.70 -26.18
C GLU A 68 -21.24 5.09 -27.45
N GLY A 69 -20.50 4.15 -28.05
CA GLY A 69 -19.77 4.36 -29.31
C GLY A 69 -20.65 4.56 -30.57
N GLN A 70 -21.98 4.44 -30.47
CA GLN A 70 -22.92 4.63 -31.59
C GLN A 70 -23.71 5.95 -31.53
N GLU A 71 -23.69 6.67 -30.40
CA GLU A 71 -24.40 7.95 -30.21
C GLU A 71 -23.41 9.10 -29.92
N GLU A 72 -22.44 9.34 -30.81
CA GLU A 72 -21.61 10.56 -30.75
C GLU A 72 -22.46 11.80 -31.12
N GLY A 73 -23.07 12.39 -30.10
CA GLY A 73 -23.87 13.60 -30.26
C GLY A 73 -24.31 14.18 -28.93
N VAL A 74 -23.41 14.94 -28.30
CA VAL A 74 -23.67 15.84 -27.15
C VAL A 74 -23.65 15.16 -25.77
N ARG A 75 -22.46 15.14 -25.15
CA ARG A 75 -22.23 15.53 -23.74
C ARG A 75 -20.73 15.73 -23.49
N ALA A 76 -20.26 16.95 -23.69
CA ALA A 76 -19.03 17.44 -23.09
C ALA A 76 -19.36 17.96 -21.68
N SER A 77 -18.69 17.41 -20.65
CA SER A 77 -18.40 17.95 -19.30
C SER A 77 -18.55 16.91 -18.18
N ASP A 78 -17.57 16.02 -18.08
CA ASP A 78 -17.13 15.48 -16.79
C ASP A 78 -15.65 15.04 -16.91
N GLU A 79 -14.79 16.01 -17.22
CA GLU A 79 -13.34 15.84 -17.37
C GLU A 79 -12.71 15.50 -16.01
N SER A 80 -12.60 14.20 -15.67
CA SER A 80 -11.59 13.60 -14.77
C SER A 80 -11.94 12.19 -14.29
N SER A 81 -13.05 11.57 -14.71
CA SER A 81 -13.30 10.18 -14.35
C SER A 81 -12.51 9.22 -15.22
N THR A 82 -11.43 8.69 -14.66
CA THR A 82 -10.68 7.60 -15.26
C THR A 82 -11.44 6.30 -15.05
N GLN A 83 -11.95 5.73 -16.13
CA GLN A 83 -12.52 4.38 -16.13
C GLN A 83 -11.37 3.38 -16.30
N PHE A 84 -11.32 2.36 -15.44
CA PHE A 84 -10.30 1.34 -15.50
C PHE A 84 -10.86 -0.04 -15.15
N PRO A 85 -10.27 -1.13 -15.67
CA PRO A 85 -10.71 -2.48 -15.34
C PRO A 85 -10.47 -2.76 -13.86
N LEU A 86 -11.55 -2.89 -13.09
CA LEU A 86 -11.51 -3.21 -11.67
C LEU A 86 -11.75 -4.70 -11.45
N GLN A 87 -10.79 -5.36 -10.81
CA GLN A 87 -10.95 -6.71 -10.29
C GLN A 87 -11.02 -6.68 -8.77
N ALA A 88 -12.00 -7.37 -8.19
CA ALA A 88 -12.22 -7.35 -6.75
C ALA A 88 -12.29 -8.75 -6.16
N PHE A 89 -11.63 -8.93 -5.01
CA PHE A 89 -11.82 -10.09 -4.16
C PHE A 89 -12.93 -9.80 -3.16
N ILE A 90 -13.97 -10.62 -3.18
CA ILE A 90 -15.14 -10.51 -2.31
C ILE A 90 -14.95 -11.53 -1.18
N LEU A 91 -14.65 -11.02 0.00
CA LEU A 91 -14.25 -11.83 1.15
C LEU A 91 -15.38 -11.87 2.19
N SER A 92 -15.67 -13.05 2.74
CA SER A 92 -16.64 -13.19 3.83
C SER A 92 -16.07 -12.68 5.15
N GLY A 93 -16.69 -11.65 5.76
CA GLY A 93 -16.14 -11.00 6.96
C GLY A 93 -15.94 -11.90 8.19
N GLU A 94 -16.74 -12.95 8.35
CA GLU A 94 -16.70 -13.88 9.51
C GLU A 94 -15.61 -14.95 9.39
N TYR A 95 -15.24 -15.36 8.17
CA TYR A 95 -14.38 -16.52 7.93
C TYR A 95 -12.93 -16.14 7.65
N TRP A 96 -12.70 -14.89 7.23
CA TRP A 96 -11.36 -14.37 7.00
C TRP A 96 -10.76 -13.82 8.30
N PRO A 97 -9.45 -13.91 8.50
CA PRO A 97 -8.77 -13.26 9.61
C PRO A 97 -9.03 -11.76 9.63
N GLU A 98 -8.99 -11.16 10.82
CA GLU A 98 -9.11 -9.71 10.94
C GLU A 98 -7.97 -9.00 10.20
N PHE A 99 -8.35 -8.07 9.32
CA PHE A 99 -7.43 -7.19 8.64
C PHE A 99 -7.31 -5.86 9.37
N HIS A 100 -6.13 -5.25 9.34
CA HIS A 100 -5.93 -3.90 9.84
C HIS A 100 -6.86 -2.94 9.09
N ARG A 101 -7.75 -2.26 9.82
CA ARG A 101 -8.79 -1.39 9.27
C ARG A 101 -8.29 0.01 8.94
N GLU A 102 -7.01 0.14 8.58
CA GLU A 102 -6.48 1.40 8.09
C GLU A 102 -7.14 1.71 6.74
N GLN A 103 -7.95 2.76 6.73
CA GLN A 103 -8.59 3.30 5.55
C GLN A 103 -7.90 4.60 5.19
N PHE A 104 -7.89 4.90 3.89
CA PHE A 104 -7.53 6.20 3.38
C PHE A 104 -8.64 6.64 2.43
N LYS A 105 -8.80 7.95 2.29
CA LYS A 105 -9.79 8.52 1.39
C LYS A 105 -9.29 8.43 -0.05
N LEU A 106 -10.08 7.83 -0.94
CA LEU A 106 -9.74 7.82 -2.36
C LEU A 106 -10.10 9.15 -3.02
N PRO A 107 -9.25 9.67 -3.92
CA PRO A 107 -9.59 10.79 -4.77
C PRO A 107 -10.85 10.52 -5.59
N SER A 108 -11.70 11.53 -5.77
CA SER A 108 -13.01 11.40 -6.43
C SER A 108 -12.93 10.87 -7.87
N GLY A 109 -11.86 11.18 -8.60
CA GLY A 109 -11.65 10.69 -9.97
C GLY A 109 -11.54 9.17 -10.08
N LEU A 110 -11.19 8.50 -8.98
CA LEU A 110 -11.02 7.04 -8.93
C LEU A 110 -12.25 6.29 -8.38
N LEU A 111 -13.28 6.99 -7.88
CA LEU A 111 -14.41 6.35 -7.18
C LEU A 111 -15.42 5.69 -8.13
N LYS A 112 -15.62 6.23 -9.34
CA LYS A 112 -16.68 5.74 -10.25
C LYS A 112 -16.63 4.23 -10.52
N PRO A 113 -15.46 3.60 -10.80
CA PRO A 113 -15.38 2.15 -10.99
C PRO A 113 -15.80 1.34 -9.75
N PHE A 114 -15.47 1.82 -8.54
CA PHE A 114 -15.86 1.17 -7.29
C PHE A 114 -17.36 1.29 -7.01
N GLU A 115 -17.95 2.45 -7.30
CA GLU A 115 -19.39 2.69 -7.17
C GLU A 115 -20.18 1.82 -8.14
N HIS A 116 -19.76 1.75 -9.41
CA HIS A 116 -20.35 0.87 -10.42
C HIS A 116 -20.28 -0.60 -9.98
N PHE A 117 -19.11 -1.06 -9.54
CA PHE A 117 -18.97 -2.42 -9.02
C PHE A 117 -19.89 -2.69 -7.83
N THR A 118 -20.01 -1.73 -6.91
CA THR A 118 -20.86 -1.85 -5.72
C THR A 118 -22.34 -1.97 -6.12
N SER A 119 -22.80 -1.13 -7.05
CA SER A 119 -24.17 -1.16 -7.56
C SER A 119 -24.48 -2.51 -8.22
N ARG A 120 -23.60 -3.00 -9.10
CA ARG A 120 -23.79 -4.31 -9.76
C ARG A 120 -23.72 -5.48 -8.79
N PHE A 121 -22.87 -5.40 -7.77
CA PHE A 121 -22.82 -6.41 -6.72
C PHE A 121 -24.15 -6.49 -5.95
N GLU A 122 -24.72 -5.34 -5.59
CA GLU A 122 -25.99 -5.23 -4.87
C GLU A 122 -27.17 -5.77 -5.68
N GLU A 123 -27.19 -5.56 -7.00
CA GLU A 123 -28.17 -6.16 -7.91
C GLU A 123 -28.11 -7.70 -7.88
N VAL A 124 -26.92 -8.27 -7.94
CA VAL A 124 -26.72 -9.73 -8.05
C VAL A 124 -26.92 -10.44 -6.71
N LYS A 125 -26.46 -9.83 -5.61
CA LYS A 125 -26.43 -10.45 -4.27
C LYS A 125 -27.47 -9.86 -3.31
N GLY A 126 -28.42 -9.09 -3.84
CA GLY A 126 -29.56 -8.42 -3.20
C GLY A 126 -29.69 -8.62 -1.69
N ASN A 127 -29.58 -7.51 -0.93
CA ASN A 127 -29.47 -7.39 0.54
C ASN A 127 -28.06 -7.40 1.14
N ARG A 128 -27.01 -7.39 0.32
CA ARG A 128 -25.61 -7.30 0.76
C ARG A 128 -24.93 -6.13 0.07
N SER A 129 -24.18 -5.33 0.83
CA SER A 129 -23.32 -4.28 0.31
C SER A 129 -21.85 -4.63 0.47
N VAL A 130 -20.99 -3.99 -0.32
CA VAL A 130 -19.54 -4.19 -0.27
C VAL A 130 -18.91 -3.12 0.61
N LYS A 131 -18.05 -3.54 1.53
CA LYS A 131 -17.14 -2.63 2.25
C LYS A 131 -15.74 -2.76 1.67
N TRP A 132 -15.27 -1.71 1.02
CA TRP A 132 -13.96 -1.69 0.38
C TRP A 132 -12.80 -1.59 1.38
N MET A 133 -11.75 -2.36 1.14
CA MET A 133 -10.50 -2.34 1.90
C MET A 133 -9.36 -1.83 1.00
N HIS A 134 -9.42 -0.55 0.62
CA HIS A 134 -8.57 0.01 -0.43
C HIS A 134 -7.06 -0.12 -0.20
N LYS A 135 -6.59 -0.23 1.05
CA LYS A 135 -5.16 -0.44 1.35
C LYS A 135 -4.66 -1.81 0.87
N LEU A 136 -5.55 -2.79 0.76
CA LEU A 136 -5.25 -4.15 0.32
C LEU A 136 -5.56 -4.28 -1.17
N GLY A 137 -4.52 -4.16 -1.99
CA GLY A 137 -4.65 -4.34 -3.43
C GLY A 137 -3.30 -4.18 -4.12
N LEU A 138 -3.33 -4.41 -5.43
CA LEU A 138 -2.24 -4.09 -6.33
C LEU A 138 -2.85 -3.32 -7.50
N VAL A 139 -2.17 -2.26 -7.91
CA VAL A 139 -2.55 -1.47 -9.08
C VAL A 139 -1.36 -1.49 -10.02
N ASN A 140 -1.59 -1.92 -11.26
CA ASN A 140 -0.61 -1.77 -12.32
C ASN A 140 -0.82 -0.39 -12.94
N VAL A 141 0.23 0.42 -13.01
CA VAL A 141 0.17 1.79 -13.52
C VAL A 141 1.20 1.95 -14.62
N ASP A 142 0.75 2.51 -15.73
CA ASP A 142 1.59 2.88 -16.86
C ASP A 142 1.89 4.38 -16.79
N ILE A 143 3.16 4.73 -16.67
CA ILE A 143 3.61 6.11 -16.54
C ILE A 143 4.56 6.41 -17.68
N GLU A 144 4.27 7.45 -18.46
CA GLU A 144 5.19 7.93 -19.48
C GLU A 144 6.31 8.75 -18.85
N ARG A 145 7.56 8.36 -19.12
CA ARG A 145 8.75 9.11 -18.73
C ARG A 145 9.65 9.30 -19.94
N ASP A 146 10.00 10.55 -20.25
CA ASP A 146 10.94 10.90 -21.32
C ASP A 146 10.57 10.24 -22.68
N GLY A 147 9.26 10.07 -22.94
CA GLY A 147 8.74 9.41 -24.14
C GLY A 147 8.84 7.88 -24.13
N GLN A 148 9.08 7.25 -22.98
CA GLN A 148 9.03 5.79 -22.79
C GLN A 148 7.94 5.42 -21.78
N PRO A 149 7.02 4.52 -22.12
CA PRO A 149 6.05 4.00 -21.15
C PRO A 149 6.77 3.08 -20.15
N VAL A 150 6.61 3.35 -18.87
CA VAL A 150 7.12 2.52 -17.78
C VAL A 150 5.93 1.93 -17.03
N THR A 151 5.79 0.62 -17.11
CA THR A 151 4.76 -0.13 -16.39
C THR A 151 5.28 -0.52 -15.02
N MET A 152 4.48 -0.33 -13.97
CA MET A 152 4.87 -0.66 -12.60
C MET A 152 3.71 -1.11 -11.73
N ASP A 153 4.02 -2.07 -10.86
CA ASP A 153 3.10 -2.55 -9.85
C ASP A 153 3.26 -1.71 -8.57
N VAL A 154 2.19 -1.01 -8.21
CA VAL A 154 2.16 -0.11 -7.05
C VAL A 154 1.00 -0.44 -6.12
N SER A 155 1.12 0.00 -4.86
CA SER A 155 0.01 -0.07 -3.93
C SER A 155 -1.12 0.91 -4.31
N PRO A 156 -2.37 0.65 -3.90
CA PRO A 156 -3.48 1.57 -4.17
C PRO A 156 -3.26 2.98 -3.59
N LEU A 157 -2.58 3.08 -2.44
CA LEU A 157 -2.21 4.38 -1.86
C LEU A 157 -1.21 5.13 -2.75
N GLN A 158 -0.24 4.43 -3.32
CA GLN A 158 0.71 5.00 -4.27
C GLN A 158 0.02 5.44 -5.57
N ALA A 159 -0.90 4.64 -6.11
CA ALA A 159 -1.71 5.02 -7.26
C ALA A 159 -2.57 6.27 -6.99
N ALA A 160 -3.20 6.35 -5.80
CA ALA A 160 -3.95 7.52 -5.40
C ALA A 160 -3.08 8.79 -5.31
N LEU A 161 -1.85 8.66 -4.76
CA LEU A 161 -0.87 9.75 -4.75
C LEU A 161 -0.53 10.21 -6.18
N LEU A 162 -0.24 9.27 -7.09
CA LEU A 162 0.05 9.59 -8.48
C LEU A 162 -1.12 10.33 -9.15
N HIS A 163 -2.36 9.90 -8.92
CA HIS A 163 -3.54 10.59 -9.42
C HIS A 163 -3.65 12.03 -8.88
N LEU A 164 -3.29 12.31 -7.63
CA LEU A 164 -3.27 13.69 -7.14
C LEU A 164 -2.24 14.56 -7.88
N PHE A 165 -1.10 13.98 -8.27
CA PHE A 165 -0.08 14.68 -9.06
C PHE A 165 -0.51 14.96 -10.51
N THR A 166 -1.52 14.25 -11.04
CA THR A 166 -2.10 14.61 -12.35
C THR A 166 -3.02 15.82 -12.26
N LEU A 167 -3.71 16.00 -11.14
CA LEU A 167 -4.58 17.16 -10.91
C LEU A 167 -3.79 18.43 -10.63
N LYS A 168 -2.70 18.33 -9.85
CA LYS A 168 -1.80 19.46 -9.54
C LYS A 168 -0.35 19.00 -9.58
N PRO A 169 0.55 19.74 -10.25
CA PRO A 169 1.94 19.32 -10.45
C PRO A 169 2.83 19.47 -9.20
N ARG A 170 2.33 20.14 -8.15
CA ARG A 170 3.07 20.42 -6.90
C ARG A 170 2.17 20.21 -5.70
N TRP A 171 2.68 19.51 -4.71
CA TRP A 171 1.98 19.21 -3.47
C TRP A 171 2.93 19.27 -2.28
N THR A 172 2.42 19.74 -1.13
CA THR A 172 3.12 19.58 0.15
C THR A 172 2.70 18.29 0.83
N LEU A 173 3.58 17.73 1.68
CA LEU A 173 3.24 16.50 2.42
C LEU A 173 2.03 16.67 3.35
N CYS A 174 1.85 17.85 3.94
CA CYS A 174 0.72 18.14 4.81
C CYS A 174 -0.59 18.13 4.02
N ASP A 175 -0.60 18.74 2.84
CA ASP A 175 -1.79 18.79 1.98
C ASP A 175 -2.18 17.39 1.49
N LEU A 176 -1.19 16.57 1.09
CA LEU A 176 -1.43 15.16 0.73
C LEU A 176 -1.96 14.35 1.92
N GLY A 177 -1.44 14.62 3.12
CA GLY A 177 -1.91 14.01 4.36
C GLY A 177 -3.36 14.32 4.69
N GLN A 178 -3.77 15.56 4.47
CA GLN A 178 -5.15 16.00 4.67
C GLN A 178 -6.08 15.43 3.59
N GLU A 179 -5.66 15.44 2.32
CA GLU A 179 -6.50 15.00 1.20
C GLU A 179 -6.81 13.50 1.26
N LEU A 180 -5.79 12.68 1.57
CA LEU A 180 -5.92 11.22 1.65
C LEU A 180 -6.25 10.70 3.06
N GLU A 181 -6.22 11.57 4.07
CA GLU A 181 -6.38 11.23 5.49
C GLU A 181 -5.33 10.21 5.97
N VAL A 182 -4.08 10.38 5.52
CA VAL A 182 -2.95 9.47 5.84
C VAL A 182 -1.84 10.22 6.56
N THR A 183 -1.12 9.52 7.44
CA THR A 183 0.03 10.08 8.14
C THR A 183 1.15 10.52 7.18
N VAL A 184 1.78 11.65 7.49
CA VAL A 184 2.88 12.24 6.69
C VAL A 184 4.05 11.26 6.51
N SER A 185 4.38 10.49 7.54
CA SER A 185 5.43 9.46 7.49
C SER A 185 5.10 8.34 6.50
N SER A 186 3.84 7.90 6.44
CA SER A 186 3.40 6.90 5.47
C SER A 186 3.44 7.47 4.05
N ILE A 187 3.02 8.72 3.84
CA ILE A 187 3.10 9.38 2.53
C ILE A 187 4.54 9.47 2.06
N ARG A 188 5.47 9.95 2.91
CA ARG A 188 6.90 10.03 2.57
C ARG A 188 7.46 8.67 2.14
N ARG A 189 7.14 7.61 2.88
CA ARG A 189 7.53 6.23 2.53
C ARG A 189 6.95 5.78 1.19
N ASN A 190 5.69 6.10 0.90
CA ASN A 190 5.02 5.71 -0.34
C ASN A 190 5.47 6.54 -1.56
N LEU A 191 5.95 7.78 -1.36
CA LEU A 191 6.53 8.62 -2.40
C LEU A 191 7.98 8.26 -2.75
N HIS A 192 8.73 7.70 -1.80
CA HIS A 192 10.15 7.38 -1.98
C HIS A 192 10.45 6.57 -3.25
N PRO A 193 9.69 5.51 -3.62
CA PRO A 193 9.94 4.78 -4.88
C PRO A 193 9.86 5.69 -6.12
N PHE A 194 8.89 6.59 -6.18
CA PHE A 194 8.74 7.53 -7.30
C PHE A 194 9.84 8.59 -7.36
N VAL A 195 10.35 8.98 -6.20
CA VAL A 195 11.53 9.87 -6.10
C VAL A 195 12.79 9.14 -6.56
N SER A 196 12.98 7.89 -6.12
CA SER A 196 14.12 7.06 -6.52
C SER A 196 14.11 6.74 -8.02
N LEU A 197 12.93 6.60 -8.61
CA LEU A 197 12.74 6.45 -10.05
C LEU A 197 12.89 7.78 -10.80
N GLY A 198 12.91 8.93 -10.11
CA GLY A 198 13.03 10.24 -10.72
C GLY A 198 11.76 10.72 -11.42
N ILE A 199 10.60 10.17 -11.07
CA ILE A 199 9.28 10.65 -11.53
C ILE A 199 8.88 11.89 -10.73
N LEU A 200 9.18 11.88 -9.44
CA LEU A 200 8.95 13.01 -8.53
C LEU A 200 10.30 13.56 -8.05
N GLU A 201 10.37 14.87 -7.87
CA GLU A 201 11.52 15.56 -7.30
C GLU A 201 11.10 16.22 -5.98
N GLU A 202 11.93 16.02 -4.95
CA GLU A 202 11.81 16.77 -3.70
C GLU A 202 12.36 18.19 -3.93
N VAL A 203 11.50 19.18 -3.76
CA VAL A 203 11.91 20.58 -3.81
C VAL A 203 12.32 20.97 -2.39
N PRO A 204 13.61 21.25 -2.12
CA PRO A 204 14.01 21.77 -0.83
C PRO A 204 13.27 23.08 -0.60
N GLY A 205 12.46 23.13 0.46
CA GLY A 205 11.71 24.33 0.83
C GLY A 205 12.66 25.52 0.95
N ALA A 206 12.31 26.64 0.31
CA ALA A 206 13.03 27.89 0.51
C ALA A 206 13.13 28.15 2.01
N ILE A 207 14.34 28.42 2.50
CA ILE A 207 14.58 28.80 3.89
C ILE A 207 13.74 30.04 4.17
N GLY A 208 12.56 29.81 4.76
CA GLY A 208 11.76 30.88 5.34
C GLY A 208 12.57 31.52 6.46
N SER A 209 12.43 32.85 6.57
CA SER A 209 12.95 33.67 7.67
C SER A 209 13.02 32.94 9.02
N PRO A 210 14.05 33.19 9.86
CA PRO A 210 14.41 32.39 11.06
C PRO A 210 13.37 32.30 12.21
N ALA A 211 12.11 32.66 11.97
CA ALA A 211 11.03 32.62 12.96
C ALA A 211 9.98 31.51 12.73
N SER A 212 10.10 30.69 11.67
CA SER A 212 9.13 29.63 11.34
C SER A 212 9.82 28.31 10.99
N THR A 213 10.07 27.46 11.99
CA THR A 213 10.78 26.18 11.87
C THR A 213 9.88 25.04 11.36
N SER A 214 9.12 25.25 10.28
CA SER A 214 8.50 24.15 9.55
C SER A 214 8.98 24.20 8.10
N VAL A 215 9.98 23.37 7.80
CA VAL A 215 10.37 23.09 6.41
C VAL A 215 9.20 22.34 5.78
N LEU A 216 8.41 23.03 4.96
CA LEU A 216 7.35 22.40 4.19
C LEU A 216 8.01 21.59 3.06
N GLU A 217 8.23 20.30 3.33
CA GLU A 217 8.67 19.33 2.33
C GLU A 217 7.64 19.30 1.19
N THR A 218 8.08 19.72 0.01
CA THR A 218 7.25 19.90 -1.18
C THR A 218 7.76 19.00 -2.28
N TYR A 219 6.85 18.29 -2.95
CA TYR A 219 7.17 17.41 -4.07
C TYR A 219 6.59 17.98 -5.35
N ARG A 220 7.31 17.82 -6.46
CA ARG A 220 6.85 18.19 -7.80
C ARG A 220 7.08 17.07 -8.79
N VAL A 221 6.26 17.03 -9.84
CA VAL A 221 6.51 16.18 -11.01
C VAL A 221 7.79 16.65 -11.71
N CYS A 222 8.69 15.73 -12.03
CA CYS A 222 9.87 16.02 -12.86
C CYS A 222 9.43 16.45 -14.26
N ALA A 223 9.67 17.70 -14.63
CA ALA A 223 9.61 18.10 -16.04
C ALA A 223 10.86 17.55 -16.76
N HIS A 224 10.67 17.00 -17.96
CA HIS A 224 11.71 16.50 -18.86
C HIS A 224 13.01 17.29 -18.70
N ARG A 225 14.06 16.66 -18.17
CA ARG A 225 15.38 17.27 -18.08
C ARG A 225 15.96 17.25 -19.50
N PRO A 226 16.11 18.39 -20.22
CA PRO A 226 16.94 18.37 -21.41
C PRO A 226 18.34 17.90 -20.99
N PRO A 227 19.02 17.06 -21.78
CA PRO A 227 20.36 16.61 -21.46
C PRO A 227 21.23 17.85 -21.22
N SER A 228 21.74 17.99 -20.01
CA SER A 228 22.58 19.14 -19.66
C SER A 228 23.80 19.11 -20.59
N PRO A 229 24.06 20.16 -21.39
CA PRO A 229 25.25 20.18 -22.20
C PRO A 229 26.47 20.24 -21.27
N LEU A 230 27.48 19.47 -21.65
CA LEU A 230 28.80 19.50 -21.04
C LEU A 230 29.26 20.96 -20.86
N ARG A 231 29.68 21.23 -19.63
CA ARG A 231 30.45 22.39 -19.18
C ARG A 231 31.30 23.00 -20.30
N SER A 232 30.99 24.23 -20.70
CA SER A 232 32.01 25.16 -21.20
C SER A 232 31.72 26.58 -20.71
N VAL A 233 32.78 27.19 -20.23
CA VAL A 233 32.89 28.57 -19.77
C VAL A 233 32.83 29.47 -21.00
N THR A 234 31.97 30.50 -21.01
CA THR A 234 32.34 31.94 -21.17
C THR A 234 31.10 32.83 -21.34
N ALA A 235 31.06 33.87 -20.49
CA ALA A 235 30.59 35.25 -20.65
C ALA A 235 29.40 35.63 -21.58
N SER A 236 28.52 36.43 -20.94
CA SER A 236 27.85 37.65 -21.42
C SER A 236 26.63 37.59 -22.33
N GLY A 237 25.60 38.36 -21.95
CA GLY A 237 24.78 39.11 -22.89
C GLY A 237 23.28 38.84 -22.84
N THR A 238 22.56 39.76 -22.17
CA THR A 238 21.22 40.30 -22.52
C THR A 238 20.02 39.36 -22.68
N GLY A 239 18.93 39.75 -22.01
CA GLY A 239 17.71 38.96 -21.90
C GLY A 239 16.88 38.88 -23.17
N GLU A 240 15.93 37.95 -23.15
CA GLU A 240 14.59 38.11 -23.71
C GLU A 240 13.69 36.97 -23.19
N SER A 241 12.42 37.30 -23.14
CA SER A 241 11.32 36.56 -22.54
C SER A 241 10.92 35.36 -23.41
N GLU A 242 10.88 34.15 -22.85
CA GLU A 242 10.17 33.03 -23.50
C GLU A 242 9.35 32.21 -22.50
N ALA A 243 8.17 31.84 -23.00
CA ALA A 243 6.99 31.38 -22.30
C ALA A 243 7.18 30.03 -21.60
N CYS A 244 6.53 29.91 -20.44
CA CYS A 244 6.33 28.66 -19.73
C CYS A 244 5.40 27.76 -20.55
N GLY A 245 5.97 26.87 -21.35
CA GLY A 245 5.26 25.80 -22.03
C GLY A 245 4.75 24.80 -21.00
N ALA A 246 3.43 24.75 -20.83
CA ALA A 246 2.75 23.76 -20.02
C ALA A 246 2.98 22.36 -20.60
N ALA A 247 3.88 21.58 -19.99
CA ALA A 247 3.95 20.15 -20.23
C ALA A 247 2.70 19.52 -19.60
N ARG A 248 1.70 19.26 -20.45
CA ARG A 248 0.52 18.46 -20.12
C ARG A 248 1.00 17.01 -19.91
N LEU A 249 0.79 16.48 -18.71
CA LEU A 249 0.63 15.03 -18.52
C LEU A 249 -0.72 14.67 -19.13
N SER A 250 -0.79 14.60 -20.46
CA SER A 250 -1.95 14.04 -21.14
C SER A 250 -1.82 12.52 -21.11
N GLU A 251 -2.78 11.90 -20.42
CA GLU A 251 -3.19 10.51 -20.57
C GLU A 251 -2.30 9.46 -19.88
N ILE A 252 -2.64 9.14 -18.63
CA ILE A 252 -2.40 7.80 -18.08
C ILE A 252 -3.44 6.90 -18.74
N SER A 253 -3.06 6.23 -19.82
CA SER A 253 -3.86 5.13 -20.36
C SER A 253 -3.59 3.88 -19.53
N LEU A 254 -4.56 3.50 -18.68
CA LEU A 254 -4.52 2.21 -18.00
C LEU A 254 -4.95 1.14 -19.01
N SER A 255 -4.00 0.45 -19.64
CA SER A 255 -4.31 -0.61 -20.60
C SER A 255 -3.44 -1.83 -20.34
N ILE A 256 -4.08 -2.97 -20.04
CA ILE A 256 -3.39 -4.25 -19.93
C ILE A 256 -3.74 -5.10 -21.13
N ALA A 257 -2.72 -5.42 -21.92
CA ALA A 257 -2.72 -6.51 -22.88
C ALA A 257 -2.68 -7.85 -22.13
N VAL A 258 -3.61 -8.73 -22.48
CA VAL A 258 -3.55 -10.14 -22.10
C VAL A 258 -2.62 -10.85 -23.08
N ASP A 259 -1.40 -11.17 -22.66
CA ASP A 259 -0.60 -12.17 -23.35
C ASP A 259 -0.08 -13.25 -22.40
N ASP A 260 -0.35 -14.48 -22.84
CA ASP A 260 -0.02 -15.76 -22.24
C ASP A 260 1.50 -15.95 -22.18
N VAL A 261 2.09 -15.92 -20.98
CA VAL A 261 3.43 -16.48 -20.76
C VAL A 261 3.46 -17.29 -19.47
N SER A 262 3.19 -18.57 -19.63
CA SER A 262 3.78 -19.63 -18.82
C SER A 262 5.30 -19.51 -18.81
N ARG A 263 5.89 -19.17 -17.65
CA ARG A 263 7.29 -19.47 -17.30
C ARG A 263 7.48 -19.37 -15.79
N VAL A 264 7.15 -20.47 -15.13
CA VAL A 264 7.60 -20.80 -13.78
C VAL A 264 9.12 -20.94 -13.77
N VAL A 265 9.80 -20.13 -12.97
CA VAL A 265 11.14 -20.45 -12.47
C VAL A 265 10.99 -20.65 -10.97
N ASP A 266 11.02 -21.92 -10.55
CA ASP A 266 11.02 -22.32 -9.16
C ASP A 266 12.26 -21.73 -8.47
N VAL A 267 12.04 -20.75 -7.59
CA VAL A 267 12.98 -20.42 -6.51
C VAL A 267 12.23 -20.65 -5.21
N GLU A 268 12.45 -21.85 -4.65
CA GLU A 268 12.09 -22.13 -3.27
C GLU A 268 12.85 -21.18 -2.35
N THR A 269 12.17 -20.13 -1.90
CA THR A 269 12.53 -19.42 -0.67
C THR A 269 11.31 -19.40 0.25
N SER A 270 11.46 -20.11 1.35
CA SER A 270 10.45 -20.28 2.40
C SER A 270 9.90 -18.93 2.89
N PRO A 271 8.58 -18.67 2.81
CA PRO A 271 7.98 -17.38 3.12
C PRO A 271 7.87 -17.06 4.63
N VAL A 272 8.33 -17.96 5.52
CA VAL A 272 8.22 -17.79 6.98
C VAL A 272 9.28 -16.83 7.56
N ALA A 273 10.37 -16.57 6.83
CA ALA A 273 11.40 -15.63 7.26
C ALA A 273 10.96 -14.16 7.09
N SER A 274 10.35 -13.82 5.96
CA SER A 274 10.04 -12.43 5.58
C SER A 274 9.10 -11.70 6.55
N SER A 275 8.03 -12.36 7.02
CA SER A 275 7.07 -11.72 7.97
C SER A 275 7.63 -11.59 9.39
N ARG A 276 8.53 -12.48 9.81
CA ARG A 276 9.24 -12.36 11.10
C ARG A 276 10.28 -11.25 11.05
N GLU A 277 10.91 -11.07 9.90
CA GLU A 277 11.97 -10.08 9.69
C GLU A 277 11.42 -8.65 9.64
N THR A 278 10.23 -8.42 9.07
CA THR A 278 9.57 -7.11 9.12
C THR A 278 9.14 -6.71 10.53
N VAL A 279 8.57 -7.64 11.30
CA VAL A 279 8.19 -7.39 12.71
C VAL A 279 9.44 -7.16 13.58
N ASN A 280 10.52 -7.91 13.34
CA ASN A 280 11.80 -7.68 14.01
C ASN A 280 12.42 -6.31 13.66
N GLN A 281 12.26 -5.82 12.42
CA GLN A 281 12.73 -4.49 12.02
C GLN A 281 11.93 -3.37 12.71
N GLU A 282 10.61 -3.51 12.83
CA GLU A 282 9.79 -2.54 13.58
C GLU A 282 10.12 -2.57 15.08
N LEU A 283 10.31 -3.76 15.66
CA LEU A 283 10.69 -3.93 17.07
C LEU A 283 12.14 -3.48 17.36
N GLN A 284 13.02 -3.48 16.37
CA GLN A 284 14.38 -2.93 16.49
C GLN A 284 14.39 -1.42 16.76
N VAL A 285 13.37 -0.69 16.30
CA VAL A 285 13.21 0.73 16.66
C VAL A 285 13.00 0.88 18.17
N PHE A 286 12.31 -0.08 18.81
CA PHE A 286 12.14 -0.10 20.27
C PHE A 286 13.40 -0.51 21.02
N TRP A 287 14.32 -1.24 20.39
CA TRP A 287 15.54 -1.71 21.06
C TRP A 287 16.42 -0.56 21.56
N SER A 288 16.63 0.48 20.75
CA SER A 288 17.41 1.67 21.16
C SER A 288 16.80 2.36 22.38
N TYR A 289 15.46 2.40 22.44
CA TYR A 289 14.72 2.98 23.55
C TYR A 289 14.74 2.10 24.81
N ILE A 290 14.56 0.79 24.67
CA ILE A 290 14.69 -0.18 25.78
C ILE A 290 16.10 -0.14 26.35
N LEU A 291 17.12 -0.10 25.50
CA LEU A 291 18.51 0.06 25.90
C LEU A 291 18.71 1.36 26.69
N GLY A 292 18.14 2.48 26.22
CA GLY A 292 18.14 3.74 26.94
C GLY A 292 17.45 3.67 28.31
N MET A 293 16.31 2.98 28.42
CA MET A 293 15.62 2.77 29.70
C MET A 293 16.43 1.92 30.66
N LEU A 294 16.99 0.80 30.20
CA LEU A 294 17.77 -0.11 31.03
C LEU A 294 19.12 0.50 31.45
N THR A 295 19.72 1.34 30.61
CA THR A 295 20.95 2.07 30.95
C THR A 295 20.70 3.11 32.06
N ASN A 296 19.55 3.80 32.02
CA ASN A 296 19.24 4.87 32.97
C ASN A 296 18.55 4.39 34.26
N LEU A 297 17.72 3.36 34.18
CA LEU A 297 16.89 2.87 35.30
C LEU A 297 17.36 1.52 35.85
N GLY A 298 18.33 0.87 35.21
CA GLY A 298 18.80 -0.46 35.59
C GLY A 298 17.79 -1.55 35.25
N GLY A 299 17.55 -2.46 36.20
CA GLY A 299 16.67 -3.62 36.01
C GLY A 299 15.19 -3.26 35.96
N LEU A 300 14.50 -3.71 34.91
CA LEU A 300 13.07 -3.45 34.71
C LEU A 300 12.30 -4.74 34.43
N SER A 301 11.09 -4.84 34.98
CA SER A 301 10.18 -5.96 34.67
C SER A 301 9.53 -5.76 33.29
N LEU A 302 9.10 -6.87 32.68
CA LEU A 302 8.41 -6.87 31.39
C LEU A 302 7.24 -5.87 31.35
N ASP A 303 6.43 -5.86 32.42
CA ASP A 303 5.27 -4.97 32.57
C ASP A 303 5.63 -3.49 32.60
N ARG A 304 6.75 -3.15 33.23
CA ARG A 304 7.22 -1.76 33.34
C ARG A 304 7.81 -1.28 32.01
N ILE A 305 8.56 -2.13 31.32
CA ILE A 305 9.08 -1.86 29.97
C ILE A 305 7.90 -1.64 29.01
N HIS A 306 6.90 -2.52 29.04
CA HIS A 306 5.70 -2.40 28.20
C HIS A 306 4.92 -1.10 28.45
N SER A 307 4.71 -0.75 29.72
CA SER A 307 4.00 0.47 30.11
C SER A 307 4.77 1.74 29.74
N MET A 308 6.10 1.76 29.89
CA MET A 308 6.94 2.91 29.52
C MET A 308 7.03 3.08 27.99
N LEU A 309 7.13 1.99 27.23
CA LEU A 309 7.02 2.04 25.78
C LEU A 309 5.69 2.68 25.35
N ARG A 310 4.58 2.25 25.95
CA ARG A 310 3.25 2.80 25.68
C ARG A 310 3.14 4.29 26.08
N MET A 311 3.76 4.68 27.19
CA MET A 311 3.69 6.04 27.72
C MET A 311 4.53 7.05 26.93
N PHE A 312 5.77 6.70 26.58
CA PHE A 312 6.74 7.63 25.99
C PHE A 312 6.76 7.65 24.46
N LEU A 313 6.35 6.56 23.79
CA LEU A 313 6.31 6.52 22.33
C LEU A 313 4.96 6.98 21.75
N LEU A 314 3.89 7.01 22.55
CA LEU A 314 2.52 7.20 22.06
C LEU A 314 1.63 8.20 22.82
N GLY A 315 2.13 8.91 23.83
CA GLY A 315 1.40 10.06 24.41
C GLY A 315 -0.03 9.76 24.90
N GLY A 316 -0.29 8.53 25.37
CA GLY A 316 -1.55 8.17 26.04
C GLY A 316 -2.81 8.06 25.17
N VAL A 317 -2.75 8.29 23.86
CA VAL A 317 -3.90 8.10 22.96
C VAL A 317 -3.78 6.74 22.27
N SER A 318 -4.83 5.94 22.45
CA SER A 318 -4.90 4.55 22.01
C SER A 318 -4.83 4.41 20.47
N GLU A 319 -4.27 3.28 20.02
CA GLU A 319 -4.48 2.63 18.70
C GLU A 319 -3.63 3.03 17.47
N ALA A 320 -2.34 3.35 17.65
CA ALA A 320 -1.40 3.43 16.50
C ALA A 320 -0.07 2.69 16.77
N GLY A 321 -0.12 1.36 16.87
CA GLY A 321 1.07 0.50 17.02
C GLY A 321 1.05 -0.31 18.32
N GLU A 322 0.14 -1.28 18.41
CA GLU A 322 0.04 -2.14 19.58
C GLU A 322 1.18 -3.16 19.60
N CYS A 323 2.34 -2.78 20.15
CA CYS A 323 3.30 -3.77 20.64
C CYS A 323 2.60 -4.55 21.77
N THR A 324 2.12 -5.77 21.47
CA THR A 324 1.47 -6.60 22.49
C THR A 324 2.51 -7.09 23.50
N LYS A 325 2.11 -7.28 24.76
CA LYS A 325 3.00 -7.78 25.83
C LYS A 325 3.67 -9.11 25.44
N GLN A 326 2.99 -9.94 24.65
CA GLN A 326 3.52 -11.22 24.13
C GLN A 326 4.60 -11.04 23.07
N GLN A 327 4.43 -10.09 22.13
CA GLN A 327 5.45 -9.77 21.13
C GLN A 327 6.71 -9.20 21.78
N LEU A 328 6.55 -8.30 22.77
CA LEU A 328 7.67 -7.75 23.53
C LEU A 328 8.43 -8.85 24.28
N ARG A 329 7.70 -9.79 24.90
CA ARG A 329 8.32 -10.93 25.59
C ARG A 329 9.16 -11.76 24.62
N HIS A 330 8.61 -12.12 23.46
CA HIS A 330 9.32 -12.92 22.47
C HIS A 330 10.58 -12.21 21.95
N PHE A 331 10.51 -10.89 21.76
CA PHE A 331 11.65 -10.06 21.36
C PHE A 331 12.76 -10.02 22.42
N LEU A 332 12.41 -9.80 23.68
CA LEU A 332 13.37 -9.79 24.79
C LEU A 332 13.99 -11.17 25.03
N GLU A 333 13.23 -12.26 24.82
CA GLU A 333 13.76 -13.63 24.83
C GLU A 333 14.78 -13.87 23.69
N GLY A 334 14.57 -13.27 22.52
CA GLY A 334 15.57 -13.24 21.45
C GLY A 334 16.85 -12.53 21.89
N LYS A 335 16.73 -11.39 22.56
CA LYS A 335 17.86 -10.58 23.05
C LYS A 335 18.62 -11.21 24.21
N LEU A 336 17.93 -11.98 25.06
CA LEU A 336 18.54 -12.84 26.08
C LEU A 336 19.41 -13.93 25.43
N ARG A 337 18.93 -14.54 24.33
CA ARG A 337 19.68 -15.57 23.59
C ARG A 337 20.91 -15.00 22.88
N GLU A 338 20.83 -13.76 22.41
CA GLU A 338 21.95 -13.00 21.83
C GLU A 338 22.95 -12.51 22.89
N GLY A 339 22.68 -12.69 24.19
CA GLY A 339 23.54 -12.25 25.29
C GLY A 339 23.54 -10.74 25.52
N GLN A 340 22.58 -10.00 24.96
CA GLN A 340 22.46 -8.55 25.11
C GLN A 340 21.68 -8.14 26.38
N LEU A 341 21.06 -9.10 27.06
CA LEU A 341 20.32 -8.93 28.31
C LEU A 341 20.62 -10.08 29.26
N ILE A 342 20.46 -9.82 30.56
CA ILE A 342 20.43 -10.83 31.62
C ILE A 342 19.07 -10.72 32.33
N CYS A 343 18.46 -11.86 32.66
CA CYS A 343 17.24 -11.91 33.48
C CYS A 343 17.61 -12.37 34.88
N GLU A 344 17.48 -11.49 35.87
CA GLU A 344 17.66 -11.78 37.29
C GLU A 344 16.38 -11.42 38.04
N ASP A 345 15.81 -12.37 38.79
CA ASP A 345 14.61 -12.16 39.63
C ASP A 345 13.44 -11.47 38.88
N ASP A 346 13.11 -11.98 37.69
CA ASP A 346 12.07 -11.43 36.79
C ASP A 346 12.31 -9.97 36.31
N LEU A 347 13.54 -9.46 36.47
CA LEU A 347 14.00 -8.17 35.96
C LEU A 347 14.98 -8.36 34.81
N TYR A 348 14.71 -7.69 33.69
CA TYR A 348 15.63 -7.58 32.56
C TYR A 348 16.66 -6.51 32.88
N LYS A 349 17.94 -6.86 32.78
CA LYS A 349 19.10 -5.99 32.99
C LYS A 349 20.05 -6.07 31.81
N LEU A 350 20.86 -5.05 31.64
CA LEU A 350 22.03 -5.12 30.75
C LEU A 350 23.13 -5.96 31.42
N PRO A 351 23.90 -6.73 30.64
CA PRO A 351 24.98 -7.58 31.16
C PRO A 351 26.12 -6.82 31.82
#